data_AF-A0A8C6SNS4-F1
#
_entry.id   AF-A0A8C6SNS4-F1
#
_cell.length_a   1.000
_cell.length_b   1.000
_cell.length_c   1.000
_cell.angle_alpha   90.00
_cell.angle_beta   90.00
_cell.angle_gamma   90.00
#
_symmetry.space_group_name_H-M   'P 1'
#
loop_
_entity.id
_entity.type
_entity.pdbx_description
1 polymer ?
#
loop_
_entity_poly.entity_id
_entity_poly.type
_entity_poly.pdbx_seq_one_letter_code
_entity_poly.pdbx_strand_id
1 'polypeptide(L)'
;SLQIQVLTTGGQPVSSTGDFIDTSDTEKGFICKNSDQKKGRCSDYKVRFLCPIDFCAPPPGCWTDWFDRDNPSGKGDFEILVKLQNENPGKICNNSLQIQVLTTGWLPVSSTGDIIDTSDTEKGFICINSDQKKGRCSDYQVRFQCPDNFCPPPQDTGCWTDWFDRDNSSGKGDFEILIKLRKENPGEICNNPLQIQVLTIGGHPVSSTGDIIDTSDTEKGFICKNSDQIKGRCSDYQVRFLCPTDFCPPPPGCWTDWFDRDNSSDTGDFEILIELRKENPGKICNNPLQIHVLTIGGQPVSSTGDIIDTSDTEKGFICKNSDQKKGRCSDYKVRFLCPIDFCAPPPGCWTDWFDRDNPSDKGDFEILINLRKENPGKICNNPLQIQVLTTGWLPVSSTGDIIDTSDTEKGFICKHSDQIKGRCSDYQVRFECPIDFCPPSQRCMTDWFNRDDSTGKGDFEILIELRKENPGKICNNPLQIQVLTTGGNLSRPLETSLTRLTQRKDSSVKTLIRQKADVLIIKFASCVLSTSALHLQVIIHY
;
A
#
# COMPACT_ATOMS: atom_id res chain seq x y z
N SER A 1 -12.80 -43.77 0.84
CA SER A 1 -11.96 -42.70 1.41
C SER A 1 -11.07 -42.15 0.30
N LEU A 2 -11.27 -40.89 -0.10
CA LEU A 2 -10.60 -40.23 -1.24
C LEU A 2 -9.14 -39.84 -0.91
N GLN A 3 -8.28 -40.80 -0.59
CA GLN A 3 -6.88 -40.52 -0.22
C GLN A 3 -5.91 -40.53 -1.42
N ILE A 4 -6.26 -41.25 -2.50
CA ILE A 4 -5.59 -41.19 -3.81
C ILE A 4 -6.64 -40.90 -4.87
N GLN A 5 -6.35 -39.96 -5.77
CA GLN A 5 -7.17 -39.69 -6.95
C GLN A 5 -6.38 -40.01 -8.21
N VAL A 6 -6.98 -40.82 -9.06
CA VAL A 6 -6.38 -41.29 -10.31
C VAL A 6 -7.28 -40.91 -11.48
N LEU A 7 -6.69 -40.32 -12.50
CA LEU A 7 -7.34 -39.97 -13.75
C LEU A 7 -6.46 -40.42 -14.90
N THR A 8 -7.02 -40.63 -16.08
CA THR A 8 -6.19 -40.69 -17.28
C THR A 8 -5.49 -39.34 -17.49
N THR A 9 -4.42 -39.30 -18.27
CA THR A 9 -3.77 -38.03 -18.63
C THR A 9 -4.75 -37.06 -19.31
N GLY A 10 -5.71 -37.58 -20.07
CA GLY A 10 -6.87 -36.87 -20.65
C GLY A 10 -8.02 -36.54 -19.68
N GLY A 11 -7.89 -36.82 -18.38
CA GLY A 11 -8.82 -36.39 -17.33
C GLY A 11 -10.02 -37.31 -17.06
N GLN A 12 -10.06 -38.51 -17.66
CA GLN A 12 -11.16 -39.46 -17.45
C GLN A 12 -10.94 -40.28 -16.17
N PRO A 13 -11.99 -40.61 -15.41
CA PRO A 13 -11.86 -41.45 -14.22
C PRO A 13 -11.53 -42.90 -14.58
N VAL A 14 -10.80 -43.59 -13.69
CA VAL A 14 -10.44 -45.02 -13.85
C VAL A 14 -11.65 -45.90 -14.15
N SER A 15 -12.81 -45.62 -13.53
CA SER A 15 -14.04 -46.39 -13.76
C SER A 15 -14.54 -46.36 -15.21
N SER A 16 -14.14 -45.37 -16.00
CA SER A 16 -14.55 -45.23 -17.41
C SER A 16 -13.63 -45.92 -18.42
N THR A 17 -12.43 -46.36 -18.02
CA THR A 17 -11.46 -46.97 -18.94
C THR A 17 -11.72 -48.46 -19.17
N GLY A 18 -12.31 -49.11 -18.16
CA GLY A 18 -12.51 -50.56 -18.11
C GLY A 18 -11.22 -51.35 -17.85
N ASP A 19 -10.16 -50.68 -17.39
CA ASP A 19 -8.90 -51.33 -17.01
C ASP A 19 -9.02 -51.98 -15.63
N PHE A 20 -8.36 -53.13 -15.48
CA PHE A 20 -8.20 -53.82 -14.20
C PHE A 20 -7.03 -53.21 -13.42
N ILE A 21 -7.29 -52.70 -12.22
CA ILE A 21 -6.29 -52.04 -11.39
C ILE A 21 -5.77 -52.99 -10.32
N ASP A 22 -4.46 -53.19 -10.28
CA ASP A 22 -3.79 -54.07 -9.32
C ASP A 22 -3.68 -53.42 -7.95
N THR A 23 -3.30 -52.14 -7.88
CA THR A 23 -3.15 -51.39 -6.62
C THR A 23 -3.57 -49.93 -6.80
N SER A 24 -4.22 -49.36 -5.78
CA SER A 24 -4.62 -47.95 -5.72
C SER A 24 -4.78 -47.51 -4.27
N ASP A 25 -3.67 -47.29 -3.58
CA ASP A 25 -3.63 -46.89 -2.17
C ASP A 25 -2.47 -45.91 -1.87
N THR A 26 -2.38 -45.44 -0.63
CA THR A 26 -1.38 -44.45 -0.20
C THR A 26 -0.01 -45.05 0.15
N GLU A 27 0.10 -46.37 0.30
CA GLU A 27 1.36 -47.04 0.68
C GLU A 27 2.15 -47.44 -0.56
N LYS A 28 1.45 -47.96 -1.58
CA LYS A 28 2.02 -48.50 -2.82
C LYS A 28 1.69 -47.63 -4.04
N GLY A 29 0.82 -46.64 -3.89
CA GLY A 29 0.43 -45.74 -4.98
C GLY A 29 -0.56 -46.38 -5.94
N PHE A 30 -0.35 -46.23 -7.24
CA PHE A 30 -1.21 -46.77 -8.29
C PHE A 30 -0.43 -47.70 -9.21
N ILE A 31 -0.95 -48.92 -9.41
CA ILE A 31 -0.35 -49.93 -10.26
C ILE A 31 -1.42 -50.47 -11.21
N CYS A 32 -1.15 -50.35 -12.51
CA CYS A 32 -1.87 -51.04 -13.57
C CYS A 32 -0.86 -51.86 -14.38
N LYS A 33 -1.08 -53.17 -14.48
CA LYS A 33 -0.20 -54.08 -15.21
C LYS A 33 -0.82 -54.40 -16.57
N ASN A 34 -0.05 -54.22 -17.64
CA ASN A 34 -0.48 -54.54 -19.01
C ASN A 34 -0.91 -56.01 -19.18
N SER A 35 -0.27 -56.92 -18.44
CA SER A 35 -0.58 -58.37 -18.43
C SER A 35 -2.00 -58.68 -18.01
N ASP A 36 -2.60 -57.81 -17.19
CA ASP A 36 -3.88 -58.08 -16.54
C ASP A 36 -5.04 -57.46 -17.35
N GLN A 37 -4.73 -56.77 -18.46
CA GLN A 37 -5.71 -56.06 -19.27
C GLN A 37 -6.19 -56.92 -20.43
N LYS A 38 -7.51 -57.00 -20.62
CA LYS A 38 -8.11 -57.63 -21.80
C LYS A 38 -7.68 -56.98 -23.12
N LYS A 39 -7.35 -55.68 -23.09
CA LYS A 39 -6.87 -54.91 -24.25
C LYS A 39 -5.33 -54.96 -24.41
N GLY A 40 -4.63 -55.68 -23.54
CA GLY A 40 -3.16 -55.83 -23.56
C GLY A 40 -2.35 -54.62 -23.11
N ARG A 41 -3.01 -53.49 -22.76
CA ARG A 41 -2.35 -52.30 -22.25
C ARG A 41 -3.25 -51.52 -21.31
N CYS A 42 -2.65 -50.93 -20.29
CA CYS A 42 -3.28 -49.93 -19.44
C CYS A 42 -3.45 -48.61 -20.18
N SER A 43 -4.45 -47.84 -19.79
CA SER A 43 -4.52 -46.42 -20.12
C SER A 43 -3.37 -45.66 -19.44
N ASP A 44 -3.06 -44.47 -19.96
CA ASP A 44 -2.05 -43.60 -19.39
C ASP A 44 -2.66 -42.78 -18.26
N TYR A 45 -2.16 -42.93 -17.04
CA TYR A 45 -2.76 -42.40 -15.81
C TYR A 45 -1.85 -41.36 -15.13
N LYS A 46 -2.48 -40.36 -14.53
CA LYS A 46 -1.89 -39.43 -13.56
C LYS A 46 -2.54 -39.63 -12.20
N VAL A 47 -1.74 -39.48 -11.15
CA VAL A 47 -2.18 -39.66 -9.76
C VAL A 47 -1.94 -38.39 -8.95
N ARG A 48 -2.79 -38.13 -7.97
CA ARG A 48 -2.53 -37.18 -6.89
C ARG A 48 -2.98 -37.75 -5.56
N PHE A 49 -2.27 -37.36 -4.50
CA PHE A 49 -2.51 -37.83 -3.14
C PHE A 49 -3.15 -36.71 -2.32
N LEU A 50 -3.99 -37.09 -1.36
CA LEU A 50 -4.51 -36.19 -0.35
C LEU A 50 -3.46 -36.09 0.78
N CYS A 51 -2.86 -34.92 0.95
CA CYS A 51 -1.94 -34.63 2.04
C CYS A 51 -2.57 -33.66 3.06
N PRO A 52 -2.05 -33.58 4.31
CA PRO A 52 -2.44 -32.55 5.26
C PRO A 52 -2.29 -31.14 4.68
N ILE A 53 -3.10 -30.19 5.16
CA ILE A 53 -3.09 -28.82 4.63
C ILE A 53 -1.72 -28.15 4.78
N ASP A 54 -0.97 -28.46 5.82
CA ASP A 54 0.40 -27.94 6.06
C ASP A 54 1.43 -28.46 5.03
N PHE A 55 1.10 -29.55 4.32
CA PHE A 55 1.89 -30.05 3.19
C PHE A 55 1.45 -29.41 1.87
N CYS A 56 0.15 -29.13 1.71
CA CYS A 56 -0.43 -28.59 0.47
C CYS A 56 -0.38 -27.05 0.39
N ALA A 57 -0.42 -26.37 1.53
CA ALA A 57 -0.18 -24.95 1.66
C ALA A 57 1.30 -24.80 2.03
N PRO A 58 2.11 -24.12 1.20
CA PRO A 58 3.47 -23.80 1.62
C PRO A 58 3.42 -23.04 2.95
N PRO A 59 4.34 -23.31 3.88
CA PRO A 59 4.38 -22.60 5.14
C PRO A 59 4.43 -21.09 4.87
N PRO A 60 3.75 -20.27 5.68
CA PRO A 60 3.72 -18.84 5.44
C PRO A 60 5.14 -18.28 5.52
N GLY A 61 5.46 -17.47 4.51
CA GLY A 61 6.80 -16.99 4.27
C GLY A 61 6.95 -16.35 2.91
N CYS A 62 8.17 -15.94 2.60
CA CYS A 62 8.54 -15.24 1.38
C CYS A 62 9.71 -15.94 0.71
N TRP A 63 9.78 -15.82 -0.61
CA TRP A 63 10.91 -16.30 -1.36
C TRP A 63 12.00 -15.23 -1.39
N THR A 64 13.24 -15.64 -1.21
CA THR A 64 14.41 -14.81 -1.53
C THR A 64 14.47 -14.52 -3.03
N ASP A 65 15.38 -13.62 -3.40
CA ASP A 65 15.88 -13.53 -4.78
C ASP A 65 16.53 -14.86 -5.22
N TRP A 66 16.76 -14.99 -6.52
CA TRP A 66 17.53 -16.09 -7.09
C TRP A 66 19.03 -15.86 -6.90
N PHE A 67 19.75 -16.92 -6.57
CA PHE A 67 21.19 -16.96 -6.39
C PHE A 67 21.80 -17.99 -7.33
N ASP A 68 22.90 -17.60 -7.96
CA ASP A 68 23.69 -18.38 -8.92
C ASP A 68 25.14 -18.00 -8.64
N ARG A 69 25.85 -18.88 -7.93
CA ARG A 69 27.18 -18.63 -7.38
C ARG A 69 28.25 -19.38 -8.16
N ASP A 70 27.98 -20.61 -8.54
CA ASP A 70 28.89 -21.44 -9.31
C ASP A 70 28.30 -21.77 -10.67
N ASN A 71 29.13 -22.26 -11.58
CA ASN A 71 28.67 -22.69 -12.90
C ASN A 71 29.32 -24.04 -13.23
N PRO A 72 28.81 -24.80 -14.22
CA PRO A 72 29.22 -26.19 -14.41
C PRO A 72 30.64 -26.36 -15.01
N SER A 73 31.47 -25.31 -15.07
CA SER A 73 32.80 -25.33 -15.73
C SER A 73 33.84 -26.18 -15.02
N GLY A 74 33.69 -26.37 -13.71
CA GLY A 74 34.60 -27.17 -12.88
C GLY A 74 34.12 -28.60 -12.67
N LYS A 75 33.97 -28.97 -11.39
CA LYS A 75 33.56 -30.33 -10.98
C LYS A 75 32.05 -30.57 -11.06
N GLY A 76 31.28 -29.55 -11.40
CA GLY A 76 29.85 -29.53 -11.21
C GLY A 76 29.37 -28.10 -11.03
N ASP A 77 28.13 -27.98 -10.60
CA ASP A 77 27.47 -26.74 -10.25
C ASP A 77 27.00 -26.81 -8.79
N PHE A 78 27.38 -25.80 -7.99
CA PHE A 78 27.42 -25.87 -6.53
C PHE A 78 26.87 -24.61 -5.84
N GLU A 79 25.57 -24.63 -5.61
CA GLU A 79 24.81 -23.60 -4.89
C GLU A 79 24.72 -23.93 -3.39
N ILE A 80 25.89 -23.90 -2.73
CA ILE A 80 26.04 -24.29 -1.31
C ILE A 80 25.48 -23.18 -0.40
N LEU A 81 24.46 -23.51 0.40
CA LEU A 81 23.73 -22.56 1.25
C LEU A 81 24.63 -21.72 2.16
N VAL A 82 25.56 -22.34 2.88
CA VAL A 82 26.46 -21.61 3.80
C VAL A 82 27.32 -20.59 3.05
N LYS A 83 27.75 -20.90 1.82
CA LYS A 83 28.52 -19.95 1.01
C LYS A 83 27.63 -18.83 0.49
N LEU A 84 26.42 -19.16 0.04
CA LEU A 84 25.41 -18.19 -0.38
C LEU A 84 25.05 -17.22 0.74
N GLN A 85 24.84 -17.71 1.97
CA GLN A 85 24.57 -16.88 3.16
C GLN A 85 25.73 -15.94 3.48
N ASN A 86 26.97 -16.43 3.44
CA ASN A 86 28.16 -15.61 3.69
C ASN A 86 28.37 -14.52 2.63
N GLU A 87 28.10 -14.84 1.36
CA GLU A 87 28.22 -13.90 0.24
C GLU A 87 27.01 -12.96 0.13
N ASN A 88 25.89 -13.29 0.80
CA ASN A 88 24.66 -12.50 0.83
C ASN A 88 24.11 -12.30 2.25
N PRO A 89 24.84 -11.59 3.15
CA PRO A 89 24.42 -11.40 4.54
C PRO A 89 23.04 -10.74 4.63
N GLY A 90 22.16 -11.32 5.46
CA GLY A 90 20.81 -10.81 5.68
C GLY A 90 19.83 -10.97 4.52
N LYS A 91 20.22 -11.60 3.40
CA LYS A 91 19.32 -11.88 2.26
C LYS A 91 18.77 -13.29 2.23
N ILE A 92 19.38 -14.21 2.96
CA ILE A 92 18.95 -15.60 3.10
C ILE A 92 18.81 -15.89 4.58
N CYS A 93 17.64 -16.38 4.99
CA CYS A 93 17.37 -16.77 6.37
C CYS A 93 18.25 -17.96 6.81
N ASN A 94 18.56 -18.01 8.11
CA ASN A 94 19.29 -19.15 8.69
C ASN A 94 18.47 -20.45 8.65
N ASN A 95 17.14 -20.35 8.78
CA ASN A 95 16.23 -21.49 8.77
C ASN A 95 15.32 -21.42 7.54
N SER A 96 15.81 -21.93 6.40
CA SER A 96 15.01 -22.01 5.17
C SER A 96 13.95 -23.10 5.26
N LEU A 97 12.73 -22.77 4.85
CA LEU A 97 11.58 -23.66 4.87
C LEU A 97 11.52 -24.53 3.60
N GLN A 98 11.92 -23.97 2.47
CA GLN A 98 11.93 -24.65 1.17
C GLN A 98 13.11 -24.16 0.32
N ILE A 99 13.54 -24.98 -0.63
CA ILE A 99 14.45 -24.60 -1.71
C ILE A 99 13.74 -24.77 -3.04
N GLN A 100 13.91 -23.80 -3.94
CA GLN A 100 13.50 -23.92 -5.32
C GLN A 100 14.74 -23.83 -6.21
N VAL A 101 14.81 -24.71 -7.20
CA VAL A 101 15.94 -24.81 -8.13
C VAL A 101 15.42 -24.78 -9.56
N LEU A 102 16.03 -23.94 -10.39
CA LEU A 102 15.79 -23.88 -11.83
C LEU A 102 17.13 -23.79 -12.54
N THR A 103 17.17 -24.13 -13.82
CA THR A 103 18.31 -23.71 -14.64
C THR A 103 18.34 -22.18 -14.78
N THR A 104 19.49 -21.61 -15.17
CA THR A 104 19.59 -20.20 -15.56
C THR A 104 18.71 -19.86 -16.77
N GLY A 105 18.28 -20.88 -17.53
CA GLY A 105 17.26 -20.83 -18.58
C GLY A 105 15.81 -21.08 -18.11
N TRP A 106 15.54 -21.03 -16.80
CA TRP A 106 14.21 -21.18 -16.19
C TRP A 106 13.53 -22.54 -16.39
N LEU A 107 14.32 -23.59 -16.64
CA LEU A 107 13.80 -24.95 -16.77
C LEU A 107 13.80 -25.66 -15.41
N PRO A 108 12.75 -26.43 -15.08
CA PRO A 108 12.76 -27.31 -13.92
C PRO A 108 13.86 -28.36 -14.02
N VAL A 109 14.46 -28.72 -12.87
CA VAL A 109 15.46 -29.79 -12.74
C VAL A 109 14.98 -31.10 -13.38
N SER A 110 13.70 -31.46 -13.20
CA SER A 110 13.13 -32.68 -13.77
C SER A 110 13.19 -32.75 -15.30
N SER A 111 13.34 -31.61 -15.97
CA SER A 111 13.37 -31.51 -17.44
C SER A 111 14.77 -31.60 -18.03
N THR A 112 15.82 -31.49 -17.22
CA THR A 112 17.22 -31.51 -17.69
C THR A 112 17.72 -32.93 -17.91
N GLY A 113 17.22 -33.87 -17.10
CA GLY A 113 17.70 -35.25 -17.03
C GLY A 113 19.03 -35.41 -16.29
N ASP A 114 19.46 -34.38 -15.56
CA ASP A 114 20.66 -34.42 -14.74
C ASP A 114 20.43 -35.22 -13.45
N ILE A 115 21.48 -35.87 -12.96
CA ILE A 115 21.51 -36.59 -11.69
C ILE A 115 21.93 -35.60 -10.62
N ILE A 116 21.03 -35.30 -9.68
CA ILE A 116 21.26 -34.33 -8.61
C ILE A 116 21.75 -35.08 -7.36
N ASP A 117 22.87 -34.62 -6.81
CA ASP A 117 23.44 -35.17 -5.57
C ASP A 117 22.68 -34.64 -4.34
N THR A 118 22.49 -33.32 -4.26
CA THR A 118 21.84 -32.66 -3.13
C THR A 118 20.88 -31.57 -3.60
N SER A 119 19.69 -31.51 -3.00
CA SER A 119 18.74 -30.40 -3.14
C SER A 119 17.89 -30.33 -1.87
N ASP A 120 18.36 -29.56 -0.89
CA ASP A 120 17.71 -29.43 0.41
C ASP A 120 17.97 -28.04 1.04
N THR A 121 17.28 -27.76 2.14
CA THR A 121 17.33 -26.47 2.84
C THR A 121 18.49 -26.33 3.83
N GLU A 122 19.33 -27.37 4.00
CA GLU A 122 20.46 -27.35 4.93
C GLU A 122 21.79 -27.11 4.19
N LYS A 123 21.94 -27.73 3.02
CA LYS A 123 23.15 -27.71 2.20
C LYS A 123 23.00 -26.86 0.95
N GLY A 124 21.78 -26.67 0.44
CA GLY A 124 21.52 -25.97 -0.82
C GLY A 124 21.37 -26.95 -1.98
N PHE A 125 22.04 -26.67 -3.11
CA PHE A 125 21.98 -27.52 -4.31
C PHE A 125 23.36 -27.90 -4.84
N ILE A 126 23.52 -29.17 -5.21
CA ILE A 126 24.77 -29.74 -5.70
C ILE A 126 24.48 -30.65 -6.90
N CYS A 127 25.08 -30.33 -8.04
CA CYS A 127 25.16 -31.20 -9.20
C CYS A 127 26.62 -31.48 -9.52
N ILE A 128 27.01 -32.75 -9.67
CA ILE A 128 28.41 -33.14 -9.93
C ILE A 128 28.55 -33.61 -11.39
N ASN A 129 29.53 -33.05 -12.11
CA ASN A 129 29.75 -33.33 -13.54
C ASN A 129 30.05 -34.82 -13.82
N SER A 130 30.78 -35.50 -12.94
CA SER A 130 31.14 -36.92 -13.11
C SER A 130 29.95 -37.86 -13.10
N ASP A 131 28.85 -37.44 -12.49
CA ASP A 131 27.66 -38.27 -12.31
C ASP A 131 26.73 -38.14 -13.51
N GLN A 132 26.97 -37.16 -14.39
CA GLN A 132 26.11 -36.86 -15.52
C GLN A 132 26.42 -37.76 -16.71
N LYS A 133 25.38 -38.37 -17.29
CA LYS A 133 25.50 -39.15 -18.54
C LYS A 133 26.01 -38.32 -19.72
N LYS A 134 25.70 -37.02 -19.73
CA LYS A 134 26.16 -36.04 -20.73
C LYS A 134 27.55 -35.47 -20.41
N GLY A 135 28.15 -35.85 -19.28
CA GLY A 135 29.47 -35.42 -18.81
C GLY A 135 29.51 -34.03 -18.15
N ARG A 136 28.38 -33.32 -18.08
CA ARG A 136 28.31 -31.98 -17.47
C ARG A 136 26.90 -31.68 -16.97
N CYS A 137 26.82 -31.01 -15.84
CA CYS A 137 25.59 -30.44 -15.30
C CYS A 137 25.07 -29.30 -16.18
N SER A 138 23.75 -29.11 -16.15
CA SER A 138 23.17 -27.82 -16.51
C SER A 138 23.60 -26.74 -15.50
N ASP A 139 23.37 -25.49 -15.88
CA ASP A 139 23.68 -24.31 -15.07
C ASP A 139 22.44 -23.93 -14.27
N TYR A 140 22.53 -23.90 -12.94
CA TYR A 140 21.42 -23.80 -12.01
C TYR A 140 21.50 -22.57 -11.11
N GLN A 141 20.32 -22.10 -10.72
CA GLN A 141 20.11 -21.05 -9.74
C GLN A 141 19.13 -21.54 -8.69
N VAL A 142 19.29 -21.07 -7.46
CA VAL A 142 18.46 -21.44 -6.31
C VAL A 142 17.82 -20.23 -5.66
N ARG A 143 16.68 -20.43 -5.02
CA ARG A 143 16.13 -19.50 -4.04
C ARG A 143 15.54 -20.26 -2.87
N PHE A 144 15.42 -19.59 -1.74
CA PHE A 144 14.96 -20.19 -0.50
C PHE A 144 13.67 -19.53 -0.04
N GLN A 145 12.75 -20.32 0.51
CA GLN A 145 11.60 -19.77 1.20
C GLN A 145 11.98 -19.54 2.65
N CYS A 146 11.84 -18.30 3.11
CA CYS A 146 12.13 -17.91 4.47
C CYS A 146 10.87 -17.77 5.31
N PRO A 147 10.94 -17.97 6.64
CA PRO A 147 9.79 -17.80 7.52
C PRO A 147 9.33 -16.35 7.57
N ASP A 148 8.06 -16.12 7.92
CA ASP A 148 7.44 -14.78 7.97
C ASP A 148 8.27 -13.71 8.71
N ASN A 149 8.96 -14.10 9.78
CA ASN A 149 9.78 -13.16 10.57
C ASN A 149 11.02 -12.63 9.83
N PHE A 150 11.44 -13.31 8.76
CA PHE A 150 12.49 -12.87 7.86
C PHE A 150 11.95 -11.95 6.75
N CYS A 151 10.64 -12.04 6.49
CA CYS A 151 10.05 -11.44 5.32
C CYS A 151 9.90 -9.93 5.44
N PRO A 152 9.95 -9.22 4.30
CA PRO A 152 9.52 -7.83 4.25
C PRO A 152 8.10 -7.72 4.80
N PRO A 153 7.88 -6.85 5.80
CA PRO A 153 6.53 -6.54 6.23
C PRO A 153 5.70 -6.07 5.03
N PRO A 154 4.39 -6.38 4.96
CA PRO A 154 3.51 -5.88 3.91
C PRO A 154 3.68 -4.37 3.73
N GLN A 155 3.54 -3.86 2.50
CA GLN A 155 3.84 -2.47 2.14
C GLN A 155 3.09 -1.41 2.99
N ASP A 156 2.04 -1.80 3.72
CA ASP A 156 1.20 -0.98 4.60
C ASP A 156 1.52 -1.10 6.10
N THR A 157 2.57 -1.81 6.50
CA THR A 157 2.88 -2.08 7.94
C THR A 157 3.84 -1.10 8.60
N GLY A 158 4.29 -0.07 7.88
CA GLY A 158 5.23 0.89 8.45
C GLY A 158 5.71 1.96 7.48
N CYS A 159 6.60 2.81 7.99
CA CYS A 159 7.26 3.87 7.24
C CYS A 159 8.77 3.76 7.44
N TRP A 160 9.51 4.05 6.37
CA TRP A 160 10.96 4.17 6.47
C TRP A 160 11.32 5.50 7.11
N THR A 161 12.25 5.48 8.05
CA THR A 161 12.94 6.68 8.51
C THR A 161 13.72 7.33 7.38
N ASP A 162 14.20 8.55 7.62
CA ASP A 162 15.31 9.11 6.85
C ASP A 162 16.57 8.24 6.95
N TRP A 163 17.54 8.52 6.08
CA TRP A 163 18.85 7.88 6.10
C TRP A 163 19.73 8.50 7.19
N PHE A 164 20.45 7.65 7.90
CA PHE A 164 21.41 8.00 8.92
C PHE A 164 22.80 7.51 8.51
N ASP A 165 23.79 8.38 8.66
CA ASP A 165 25.21 8.13 8.48
C ASP A 165 25.92 8.85 9.62
N ARG A 166 26.42 8.06 10.58
CA ARG A 166 27.04 8.55 11.80
C ARG A 166 28.55 8.38 11.78
N ASP A 167 29.05 7.31 11.18
CA ASP A 167 30.45 6.93 11.27
C ASP A 167 31.01 6.50 9.92
N ASN A 168 31.74 7.41 9.27
CA ASN A 168 32.40 7.11 8.02
C ASN A 168 33.39 5.94 8.15
N SER A 169 33.76 5.33 7.03
CA SER A 169 34.75 4.23 6.89
C SER A 169 36.16 4.45 7.47
N SER A 170 36.43 5.61 8.08
CA SER A 170 37.73 5.98 8.64
C SER A 170 37.99 5.34 10.01
N GLY A 171 39.25 5.14 10.39
CA GLY A 171 39.58 4.50 11.66
C GLY A 171 39.33 2.99 11.64
N LYS A 172 38.42 2.49 12.49
CA LYS A 172 38.23 1.04 12.72
C LYS A 172 37.23 0.36 11.79
N GLY A 173 36.51 1.12 10.96
CA GLY A 173 35.39 0.62 10.19
C GLY A 173 34.32 1.69 10.05
N ASP A 174 33.14 1.26 9.62
CA ASP A 174 31.91 2.05 9.51
C ASP A 174 30.87 1.45 10.46
N PHE A 175 30.30 2.28 11.34
CA PHE A 175 29.53 1.83 12.51
C PHE A 175 28.23 2.64 12.72
N GLU A 176 27.19 2.19 12.05
CA GLU A 176 25.81 2.69 12.18
C GLU A 176 25.04 1.97 13.30
N ILE A 177 25.53 2.16 14.52
CA ILE A 177 25.00 1.48 15.71
C ILE A 177 23.69 2.14 16.18
N LEU A 178 22.60 1.36 16.20
CA LEU A 178 21.22 1.83 16.46
C LEU A 178 21.07 2.60 17.78
N ILE A 179 21.66 2.12 18.89
CA ILE A 179 21.55 2.82 20.18
C ILE A 179 22.21 4.21 20.15
N LYS A 180 23.26 4.39 19.35
CA LYS A 180 23.93 5.68 19.19
C LYS A 180 23.12 6.59 18.26
N LEU A 181 22.63 6.04 17.15
CA LEU A 181 21.76 6.75 16.21
C LEU A 181 20.52 7.34 16.90
N ARG A 182 19.85 6.56 17.77
CA ARG A 182 18.71 7.05 18.56
C ARG A 182 19.07 8.16 19.55
N LYS A 183 20.26 8.09 20.14
CA LYS A 183 20.72 9.09 21.10
C LYS A 183 21.01 10.42 20.40
N GLU A 184 21.55 10.37 19.19
CA GLU A 184 21.88 11.53 18.37
C GLU A 184 20.64 12.08 17.63
N ASN A 185 19.62 11.24 17.39
CA ASN A 185 18.37 11.61 16.73
C ASN A 185 17.14 11.19 17.59
N PRO A 186 16.85 11.89 18.70
CA PRO A 186 15.75 11.52 19.60
C PRO A 186 14.39 11.65 18.92
N GLY A 187 13.61 10.57 18.91
CA GLY A 187 12.26 10.55 18.33
C GLY A 187 12.19 10.29 16.83
N GLU A 188 13.34 10.22 16.13
CA GLU A 188 13.41 10.01 14.68
C GLU A 188 13.51 8.52 14.28
N ILE A 189 13.76 7.64 15.25
CA ILE A 189 13.82 6.19 15.05
C ILE A 189 12.97 5.50 16.12
N CYS A 190 12.01 4.69 15.69
CA CYS A 190 11.17 3.88 16.57
C CYS A 190 11.97 2.97 17.50
N ASN A 191 11.37 2.60 18.63
CA ASN A 191 11.99 1.74 19.65
C ASN A 191 12.24 0.30 19.18
N ASN A 192 11.40 -0.22 18.28
CA ASN A 192 11.49 -1.58 17.74
C ASN A 192 11.34 -1.55 16.21
N PRO A 193 12.44 -1.34 15.45
CA PRO A 193 12.42 -1.37 14.00
C PRO A 193 12.07 -2.76 13.49
N LEU A 194 11.24 -2.79 12.45
CA LEU A 194 10.85 -4.02 11.77
C LEU A 194 11.91 -4.47 10.77
N GLN A 195 12.60 -3.52 10.13
CA GLN A 195 13.68 -3.80 9.18
C GLN A 195 14.77 -2.74 9.22
N ILE A 196 15.95 -3.11 8.71
CA ILE A 196 17.05 -2.20 8.40
C ILE A 196 17.35 -2.28 6.90
N GLN A 197 17.58 -1.14 6.28
CA GLN A 197 18.14 -1.06 4.94
C GLN A 197 19.49 -0.35 5.00
N VAL A 198 20.45 -0.89 4.26
CA VAL A 198 21.83 -0.38 4.20
C VAL A 198 22.22 -0.14 2.75
N LEU A 199 22.76 1.03 2.46
CA LEU A 199 23.34 1.38 1.17
C LEU A 199 24.67 2.08 1.42
N THR A 200 25.54 2.11 0.41
CA THR A 200 26.64 3.07 0.44
C THR A 200 26.11 4.50 0.34
N ILE A 201 26.93 5.49 0.66
CA ILE A 201 26.60 6.91 0.38
C ILE A 201 26.34 7.15 -1.11
N GLY A 202 26.97 6.37 -2.00
CA GLY A 202 26.71 6.36 -3.44
C GLY A 202 25.39 5.67 -3.85
N GLY A 203 24.63 5.13 -2.90
CA GLY A 203 23.36 4.43 -3.15
C GLY A 203 23.52 2.99 -3.65
N HIS A 204 24.72 2.41 -3.54
CA HIS A 204 24.97 1.03 -3.96
C HIS A 204 24.62 0.03 -2.85
N PRO A 205 24.02 -1.12 -3.17
CA PRO A 205 23.74 -2.15 -2.18
C PRO A 205 25.03 -2.77 -1.65
N VAL A 206 25.03 -3.18 -0.39
CA VAL A 206 26.14 -3.88 0.28
C VAL A 206 26.72 -5.02 -0.56
N SER A 207 25.87 -5.84 -1.19
CA SER A 207 26.33 -6.98 -2.00
C SER A 207 27.18 -6.59 -3.22
N SER A 208 27.16 -5.32 -3.64
CA SER A 208 27.97 -4.85 -4.77
C SER A 208 29.35 -4.31 -4.38
N THR A 209 29.63 -4.13 -3.09
CA THR A 209 30.91 -3.59 -2.60
C THR A 209 31.96 -4.67 -2.44
N GLY A 210 31.51 -5.89 -2.09
CA GLY A 210 32.39 -7.01 -1.72
C GLY A 210 32.98 -6.89 -0.31
N ASP A 211 32.43 -6.01 0.53
CA ASP A 211 32.84 -5.86 1.93
C ASP A 211 32.26 -6.99 2.80
N ILE A 212 33.04 -7.43 3.78
CA ILE A 212 32.65 -8.42 4.78
C ILE A 212 31.94 -7.69 5.93
N ILE A 213 30.63 -7.93 6.07
CA ILE A 213 29.79 -7.25 7.07
C ILE A 213 29.69 -8.09 8.35
N ASP A 214 29.99 -7.47 9.49
CA ASP A 214 29.92 -8.11 10.81
C ASP A 214 28.49 -8.16 11.36
N THR A 215 27.71 -7.10 11.15
CA THR A 215 26.33 -7.01 11.64
C THR A 215 25.48 -6.14 10.71
N SER A 216 24.25 -6.56 10.48
CA SER A 216 23.22 -5.81 9.75
C SER A 216 21.84 -6.29 10.22
N ASP A 217 21.37 -5.76 11.35
CA ASP A 217 20.11 -6.15 11.97
C ASP A 217 19.40 -4.98 12.65
N THR A 218 18.17 -5.20 13.12
CA THR A 218 17.31 -4.18 13.73
C THR A 218 17.55 -3.98 15.23
N GLU A 219 18.42 -4.76 15.86
CA GLU A 219 18.76 -4.66 17.28
C GLU A 219 20.01 -3.81 17.50
N LYS A 220 21.03 -4.04 16.69
CA LYS A 220 22.35 -3.42 16.78
C LYS A 220 22.57 -2.34 15.74
N GLY A 221 21.91 -2.43 14.57
CA GLY A 221 22.16 -1.55 13.42
C GLY A 221 23.10 -2.21 12.41
N PHE A 222 24.07 -1.45 11.89
CA PHE A 222 25.04 -1.94 10.91
C PHE A 222 26.48 -1.74 11.38
N ILE A 223 27.34 -2.74 11.13
CA ILE A 223 28.74 -2.75 11.51
C ILE A 223 29.56 -3.37 10.37
N CYS A 224 30.46 -2.57 9.81
CA CYS A 224 31.56 -3.03 8.95
C CYS A 224 32.89 -2.71 9.63
N LYS A 225 33.76 -3.71 9.84
CA LYS A 225 35.08 -3.50 10.47
C LYS A 225 36.17 -3.51 9.42
N ASN A 226 37.07 -2.53 9.46
CA ASN A 226 38.23 -2.46 8.55
C ASN A 226 39.16 -3.68 8.70
N SER A 227 39.25 -4.26 9.90
CA SER A 227 40.06 -5.47 10.17
C SER A 227 39.62 -6.70 9.39
N ASP A 228 38.34 -6.74 9.00
CA ASP A 228 37.72 -7.91 8.39
C ASP A 228 37.79 -7.82 6.86
N GLN A 229 38.20 -6.67 6.31
CA GLN A 229 38.20 -6.40 4.88
C GLN A 229 39.47 -6.88 4.20
N ILE A 230 39.33 -7.60 3.09
CA ILE A 230 40.44 -8.02 2.23
C ILE A 230 41.19 -6.81 1.65
N LYS A 231 40.45 -5.74 1.30
CA LYS A 231 41.00 -4.48 0.78
C LYS A 231 41.44 -3.51 1.90
N GLY A 232 41.32 -3.92 3.16
CA GLY A 232 41.77 -3.18 4.34
C GLY A 232 40.87 -2.01 4.78
N ARG A 233 39.76 -1.75 4.08
CA ARG A 233 38.82 -0.69 4.46
C ARG A 233 37.41 -0.98 3.98
N CYS A 234 36.43 -0.68 4.81
CA CYS A 234 35.01 -0.68 4.47
C CYS A 234 34.69 0.44 3.48
N SER A 235 33.63 0.24 2.68
CA SER A 235 32.93 1.33 2.03
C SER A 235 32.21 2.21 3.06
N ASP A 236 31.76 3.38 2.62
CA ASP A 236 30.97 4.33 3.41
C ASP A 236 29.49 4.03 3.25
N TYR A 237 28.79 3.77 4.35
CA TYR A 237 27.43 3.29 4.43
C TYR A 237 26.51 4.25 5.16
N GLN A 238 25.24 4.15 4.83
CA GLN A 238 24.13 4.80 5.52
C GLN A 238 23.05 3.75 5.75
N VAL A 239 22.30 3.92 6.84
CA VAL A 239 21.21 3.04 7.23
C VAL A 239 19.89 3.78 7.35
N ARG A 240 18.79 3.07 7.14
CA ARG A 240 17.47 3.52 7.56
C ARG A 240 16.66 2.35 8.08
N PHE A 241 15.62 2.66 8.85
CA PHE A 241 14.84 1.68 9.59
C PHE A 241 13.38 1.73 9.15
N LEU A 242 12.76 0.56 8.98
CA LEU A 242 11.32 0.47 8.81
C LEU A 242 10.70 0.46 10.20
N CYS A 243 9.90 1.48 10.49
CA CYS A 243 9.22 1.62 11.76
C CYS A 243 7.75 1.21 11.67
N PRO A 244 7.15 0.68 12.75
CA PRO A 244 5.74 0.31 12.75
C PRO A 244 4.83 1.52 12.53
N THR A 245 3.61 1.28 12.09
CA THR A 245 2.65 2.34 11.69
C THR A 245 2.33 3.37 12.77
N ASP A 246 2.42 3.00 14.06
CA ASP A 246 2.18 3.90 15.19
C ASP A 246 3.27 4.97 15.38
N PHE A 247 4.47 4.69 14.88
CA PHE A 247 5.57 5.65 14.83
C PHE A 247 5.46 6.63 13.66
N CYS A 248 4.72 6.25 12.62
CA CYS A 248 4.73 6.98 11.37
C CYS A 248 4.01 8.33 11.47
N PRO A 249 4.53 9.36 10.79
CA PRO A 249 3.77 10.58 10.61
C PRO A 249 2.44 10.23 9.94
N PRO A 250 1.33 10.84 10.38
CA PRO A 250 0.04 10.60 9.75
C PRO A 250 0.13 10.80 8.24
N PRO A 251 -0.60 9.99 7.44
CA PRO A 251 -0.72 10.26 6.01
C PRO A 251 -1.21 11.71 5.80
N PRO A 252 -0.83 12.37 4.69
CA PRO A 252 -1.30 13.72 4.39
C PRO A 252 -2.83 13.79 4.47
N GLY A 253 -3.32 14.76 5.23
CA GLY A 253 -4.72 14.87 5.59
C GLY A 253 -5.00 16.18 6.33
N CYS A 254 -6.23 16.34 6.78
CA CYS A 254 -6.66 17.47 7.60
C CYS A 254 -7.44 16.96 8.80
N TRP A 255 -7.26 17.67 9.92
CA TRP A 255 -8.08 17.45 11.09
C TRP A 255 -9.46 18.05 10.84
N THR A 256 -10.50 17.30 11.19
CA THR A 256 -11.85 17.85 11.33
C THR A 256 -11.89 18.90 12.45
N ASP A 257 -13.00 19.62 12.53
CA ASP A 257 -13.37 20.34 13.75
C ASP A 257 -13.47 19.38 14.95
N TRP A 258 -13.48 19.94 16.15
CA TRP A 258 -13.73 19.19 17.37
C TRP A 258 -15.22 18.89 17.51
N PHE A 259 -15.54 17.65 17.86
CA PHE A 259 -16.88 17.18 18.17
C PHE A 259 -16.95 16.72 19.63
N ASP A 260 -18.07 17.04 20.25
CA ASP A 260 -18.45 16.74 21.63
C ASP A 260 -19.96 16.50 21.56
N ARG A 261 -20.34 15.23 21.74
CA ARG A 261 -21.72 14.79 21.56
C ARG A 261 -22.46 14.76 22.89
N ASP A 262 -21.80 14.23 23.91
CA ASP A 262 -22.43 14.04 25.20
C ASP A 262 -21.49 14.37 26.34
N ASN A 263 -21.98 15.20 27.26
CA ASN A 263 -21.25 15.40 28.51
C ASN A 263 -21.17 14.07 29.27
N SER A 264 -20.10 13.89 30.06
CA SER A 264 -19.92 12.80 31.04
C SER A 264 -21.17 12.58 31.94
N SER A 265 -22.09 11.75 31.45
CA SER A 265 -23.44 11.55 31.99
C SER A 265 -23.44 10.54 33.15
N ASP A 266 -24.60 9.93 33.47
CA ASP A 266 -24.72 8.86 34.48
C ASP A 266 -23.93 7.60 34.12
N THR A 267 -23.66 7.35 32.84
CA THR A 267 -23.04 6.11 32.36
C THR A 267 -21.62 6.27 31.82
N GLY A 268 -21.20 7.48 31.43
CA GLY A 268 -19.90 7.72 30.81
C GLY A 268 -19.95 8.88 29.80
N ASP A 269 -18.90 8.96 28.99
CA ASP A 269 -18.65 9.92 27.92
C ASP A 269 -18.43 9.12 26.61
N PHE A 270 -19.24 9.38 25.58
CA PHE A 270 -19.45 8.48 24.44
C PHE A 270 -19.42 9.20 23.10
N GLU A 271 -18.21 9.40 22.59
CA GLU A 271 -17.94 9.97 21.29
C GLU A 271 -17.90 8.92 20.18
N ILE A 272 -19.05 8.27 20.00
CA ILE A 272 -19.25 7.18 19.05
C ILE A 272 -19.31 7.73 17.63
N LEU A 273 -18.37 7.30 16.77
CA LEU A 273 -18.18 7.80 15.41
C LEU A 273 -19.44 7.71 14.54
N ILE A 274 -20.22 6.63 14.66
CA ILE A 274 -21.44 6.48 13.86
C ILE A 274 -22.50 7.52 14.23
N GLU A 275 -22.64 7.87 15.50
CA GLU A 275 -23.59 8.88 15.96
C GLU A 275 -23.10 10.29 15.63
N LEU A 276 -21.79 10.54 15.80
CA LEU A 276 -21.15 11.80 15.39
C LEU A 276 -21.38 12.12 13.91
N ARG A 277 -21.34 11.12 13.03
CA ARG A 277 -21.63 11.30 11.60
C ARG A 277 -23.09 11.63 11.31
N LYS A 278 -24.03 11.06 12.07
CA LYS A 278 -25.47 11.35 11.93
C LYS A 278 -25.78 12.79 12.33
N GLU A 279 -25.17 13.25 13.42
CA GLU A 279 -25.34 14.61 13.94
C GLU A 279 -24.55 15.66 13.15
N ASN A 280 -23.47 15.24 12.46
CA ASN A 280 -22.63 16.09 11.63
C ASN A 280 -22.48 15.57 10.18
N PRO A 281 -23.56 15.55 9.38
CA PRO A 281 -23.52 15.01 8.01
C PRO A 281 -22.46 15.68 7.14
N GLY A 282 -21.61 14.86 6.51
CA GLY A 282 -20.55 15.32 5.60
C GLY A 282 -19.37 16.04 6.27
N LYS A 283 -19.29 16.08 7.61
CA LYS A 283 -18.20 16.74 8.34
C LYS A 283 -17.07 15.80 8.77
N ILE A 284 -17.31 14.49 8.71
CA ILE A 284 -16.35 13.46 9.08
C ILE A 284 -16.28 12.45 7.92
N CYS A 285 -15.08 12.19 7.40
CA CYS A 285 -14.83 11.20 6.35
C CYS A 285 -15.26 9.79 6.77
N ASN A 286 -15.58 8.93 5.79
CA ASN A 286 -16.00 7.53 6.00
C ASN A 286 -14.92 6.65 6.64
N ASN A 287 -13.65 6.92 6.35
CA ASN A 287 -12.51 6.15 6.85
C ASN A 287 -11.45 7.09 7.46
N PRO A 288 -11.61 7.49 8.73
CA PRO A 288 -10.61 8.30 9.42
C PRO A 288 -9.28 7.57 9.55
N LEU A 289 -8.20 8.33 9.41
CA LEU A 289 -6.83 7.84 9.53
C LEU A 289 -6.34 7.83 10.98
N GLN A 290 -6.79 8.81 11.77
CA GLN A 290 -6.46 8.93 13.20
C GLN A 290 -7.61 9.57 13.97
N ILE A 291 -7.63 9.33 15.29
CA ILE A 291 -8.47 10.03 16.26
C ILE A 291 -7.58 10.80 17.23
N HIS A 292 -7.98 12.02 17.57
CA HIS A 292 -7.36 12.81 18.63
C HIS A 292 -8.40 13.18 19.66
N VAL A 293 -8.07 12.96 20.93
CA VAL A 293 -8.99 13.10 22.06
C VAL A 293 -8.36 14.02 23.09
N LEU A 294 -9.13 15.01 23.52
CA LEU A 294 -8.77 15.89 24.63
C LEU A 294 -9.99 16.03 25.55
N THR A 295 -9.76 16.40 26.80
CA THR A 295 -10.87 16.91 27.60
C THR A 295 -11.41 18.21 27.00
N ILE A 296 -12.62 18.63 27.37
CA ILE A 296 -13.15 19.95 26.98
C ILE A 296 -12.17 21.07 27.35
N GLY A 297 -11.50 20.95 28.51
CA GLY A 297 -10.45 21.84 28.99
C GLY A 297 -9.09 21.72 28.27
N GLY A 298 -8.97 20.84 27.27
CA GLY A 298 -7.78 20.70 26.43
C GLY A 298 -6.67 19.82 27.01
N GLN A 299 -6.96 19.05 28.05
CA GLN A 299 -5.96 18.15 28.66
C GLN A 299 -5.91 16.80 27.91
N PRO A 300 -4.73 16.19 27.74
CA PRO A 300 -4.61 14.88 27.12
C PRO A 300 -5.18 13.79 28.03
N VAL A 301 -5.73 12.74 27.43
CA VAL A 301 -6.32 11.59 28.14
C VAL A 301 -5.37 11.01 29.19
N SER A 302 -4.08 10.87 28.89
CA SER A 302 -3.07 10.32 29.80
C SER A 302 -2.91 11.09 31.11
N SER A 303 -3.28 12.38 31.14
CA SER A 303 -3.21 13.22 32.33
C SER A 303 -4.43 13.08 33.26
N THR A 304 -5.53 12.51 32.76
CA THR A 304 -6.79 12.38 33.51
C THR A 304 -6.77 11.20 34.48
N GLY A 305 -6.05 10.13 34.13
CA GLY A 305 -6.04 8.88 34.89
C GLY A 305 -7.27 7.98 34.66
N ASP A 306 -8.15 8.35 33.72
CA ASP A 306 -9.32 7.58 33.36
C ASP A 306 -8.96 6.30 32.58
N ILE A 307 -9.71 5.24 32.82
CA ILE A 307 -9.60 3.95 32.12
C ILE A 307 -10.47 4.03 30.87
N ILE A 308 -9.83 4.03 29.70
CA ILE A 308 -10.51 4.17 28.42
C ILE A 308 -10.84 2.78 27.85
N ASP A 309 -12.10 2.59 27.48
CA ASP A 309 -12.59 1.34 26.88
C ASP A 309 -12.24 1.26 25.40
N THR A 310 -12.41 2.36 24.67
CA THR A 310 -12.15 2.44 23.21
C THR A 310 -11.64 3.82 22.83
N SER A 311 -10.66 3.87 21.93
CA SER A 311 -10.16 5.11 21.30
C SER A 311 -9.53 4.75 19.94
N ASP A 312 -10.36 4.61 18.92
CA ASP A 312 -9.95 4.21 17.58
C ASP A 312 -10.78 4.90 16.48
N THR A 313 -10.41 4.68 15.22
CA THR A 313 -11.04 5.30 14.05
C THR A 313 -12.26 4.56 13.51
N GLU A 314 -12.61 3.40 14.09
CA GLU A 314 -13.78 2.61 13.67
C GLU A 314 -14.99 2.91 14.55
N LYS A 315 -14.78 2.98 15.86
CA LYS A 315 -15.82 3.19 16.87
C LYS A 315 -15.84 4.61 17.41
N GLY A 316 -14.71 5.33 17.42
CA GLY A 316 -14.58 6.62 18.06
C GLY A 316 -13.94 6.52 19.44
N PHE A 317 -14.48 7.23 20.43
CA PHE A 317 -13.98 7.23 21.80
C PHE A 317 -15.07 6.88 22.81
N ILE A 318 -14.74 6.00 23.77
CA ILE A 318 -15.67 5.52 24.80
C ILE A 318 -14.96 5.49 26.13
N CYS A 319 -15.48 6.25 27.10
CA CYS A 319 -15.14 6.14 28.50
C CYS A 319 -16.40 5.77 29.30
N LYS A 320 -16.36 4.66 30.05
CA LYS A 320 -17.48 4.21 30.89
C LYS A 320 -17.23 4.52 32.35
N ASN A 321 -18.25 5.05 33.03
CA ASN A 321 -18.18 5.30 34.47
C ASN A 321 -17.97 4.01 35.28
N SER A 322 -18.48 2.86 34.80
CA SER A 322 -18.34 1.55 35.46
C SER A 322 -16.90 1.08 35.60
N ASP A 323 -16.03 1.55 34.71
CA ASP A 323 -14.64 1.07 34.61
C ASP A 323 -13.71 1.95 35.46
N GLN A 324 -14.21 3.08 35.97
CA GLN A 324 -13.43 4.03 36.76
C GLN A 324 -13.38 3.62 38.23
N LYS A 325 -12.17 3.59 38.80
CA LYS A 325 -11.95 3.12 40.18
C LYS A 325 -12.55 4.03 41.26
N LYS A 326 -12.75 5.33 40.97
CA LYS A 326 -13.08 6.35 42.00
C LYS A 326 -13.94 7.52 41.50
N GLY A 327 -14.48 7.47 40.28
CA GLY A 327 -15.10 8.67 39.71
C GLY A 327 -15.94 8.40 38.48
N ARG A 328 -16.35 9.50 37.86
CA ARG A 328 -16.95 9.51 36.53
C ARG A 328 -15.84 9.82 35.54
N CYS A 329 -16.04 9.44 34.28
CA CYS A 329 -15.17 9.87 33.20
C CYS A 329 -15.06 11.40 33.18
N SER A 330 -13.89 11.89 32.78
CA SER A 330 -13.76 13.28 32.35
C SER A 330 -14.61 13.52 31.10
N ASP A 331 -14.88 14.80 30.84
CA ASP A 331 -15.63 15.28 29.69
C ASP A 331 -14.68 15.41 28.50
N TYR A 332 -14.90 14.65 27.42
CA TYR A 332 -13.98 14.64 26.28
C TYR A 332 -14.60 15.21 25.01
N LYS A 333 -13.71 15.57 24.09
CA LYS A 333 -14.03 15.91 22.70
C LYS A 333 -13.06 15.20 21.81
N VAL A 334 -13.53 14.85 20.61
CA VAL A 334 -12.75 14.15 19.60
C VAL A 334 -12.64 14.95 18.33
N ARG A 335 -11.58 14.70 17.57
CA ARG A 335 -11.50 15.07 16.16
C ARG A 335 -10.79 13.97 15.39
N PHE A 336 -11.02 13.93 14.10
CA PHE A 336 -10.54 12.87 13.24
C PHE A 336 -9.59 13.45 12.19
N LEU A 337 -8.51 12.73 11.91
CA LEU A 337 -7.68 13.03 10.75
C LEU A 337 -8.33 12.36 9.55
N CYS A 338 -8.77 13.15 8.59
CA CYS A 338 -9.32 12.66 7.34
C CYS A 338 -8.26 12.68 6.23
N PRO A 339 -8.32 11.73 5.28
CA PRO A 339 -7.39 11.72 4.16
C PRO A 339 -7.55 12.96 3.28
N ILE A 340 -6.48 13.32 2.56
CA ILE A 340 -6.40 14.59 1.82
C ILE A 340 -7.52 14.78 0.78
N ASP A 341 -8.07 13.70 0.24
CA ASP A 341 -9.19 13.72 -0.71
C ASP A 341 -10.53 14.13 -0.07
N PHE A 342 -10.70 13.94 1.24
CA PHE A 342 -11.81 14.54 1.97
C PHE A 342 -11.60 16.05 2.17
N CYS A 343 -10.36 16.44 2.45
CA CYS A 343 -9.97 17.80 2.84
C CYS A 343 -9.90 18.78 1.67
N ALA A 344 -9.41 18.28 0.55
CA ALA A 344 -9.26 18.97 -0.71
C ALA A 344 -9.69 17.96 -1.79
N PRO A 345 -11.01 17.76 -1.98
CA PRO A 345 -11.50 16.85 -3.00
C PRO A 345 -10.88 17.19 -4.34
N PRO A 346 -10.53 16.18 -5.16
CA PRO A 346 -10.07 16.40 -6.52
C PRO A 346 -11.06 17.32 -7.25
N PRO A 347 -10.59 18.19 -8.16
CA PRO A 347 -11.47 19.05 -8.92
C PRO A 347 -12.55 18.23 -9.64
N GLY A 348 -13.79 18.71 -9.54
CA GLY A 348 -14.94 18.03 -10.08
C GLY A 348 -16.01 18.99 -10.59
N CYS A 349 -17.17 18.42 -10.91
CA CYS A 349 -18.38 19.17 -11.21
C CYS A 349 -19.54 18.56 -10.45
N TRP A 350 -20.45 19.43 -10.01
CA TRP A 350 -21.70 19.01 -9.41
C TRP A 350 -22.66 18.52 -10.49
N THR A 351 -23.33 17.41 -10.20
CA THR A 351 -24.52 16.99 -10.95
C THR A 351 -25.65 17.99 -10.76
N ASP A 352 -26.72 17.81 -11.55
CA ASP A 352 -28.03 18.37 -11.23
C ASP A 352 -28.52 17.84 -9.87
N TRP A 353 -29.52 18.51 -9.29
CA TRP A 353 -30.20 18.04 -8.10
C TRP A 353 -31.16 16.89 -8.44
N PHE A 354 -31.20 15.91 -7.55
CA PHE A 354 -32.07 14.75 -7.61
C PHE A 354 -32.95 14.71 -6.36
N ASP A 355 -34.24 14.55 -6.59
CA ASP A 355 -35.30 14.40 -5.61
C ASP A 355 -36.19 13.29 -6.18
N ARG A 356 -36.05 12.10 -5.61
CA ARG A 356 -36.71 10.89 -6.08
C ARG A 356 -37.85 10.51 -5.16
N ASP A 357 -37.67 10.69 -3.86
CA ASP A 357 -38.62 10.30 -2.84
C ASP A 357 -39.13 11.53 -2.09
N ASN A 358 -40.33 11.44 -1.55
CA ASN A 358 -40.91 12.51 -0.72
C ASN A 358 -41.15 11.94 0.68
N PRO A 359 -41.15 12.76 1.75
CA PRO A 359 -41.24 12.34 3.16
C PRO A 359 -42.63 11.82 3.54
N SER A 360 -43.03 10.71 2.92
CA SER A 360 -44.37 10.14 2.96
C SER A 360 -44.45 9.00 3.97
N ASP A 361 -44.31 7.74 3.55
CA ASP A 361 -44.65 6.58 4.37
C ASP A 361 -43.61 6.28 5.46
N LYS A 362 -42.32 6.28 5.12
CA LYS A 362 -41.25 5.81 6.03
C LYS A 362 -40.14 6.82 6.29
N GLY A 363 -40.12 7.91 5.56
CA GLY A 363 -39.05 8.88 5.55
C GLY A 363 -38.86 9.42 4.15
N ASP A 364 -37.67 9.95 3.91
CA ASP A 364 -37.22 10.46 2.62
C ASP A 364 -35.89 9.77 2.23
N PHE A 365 -35.85 9.18 1.04
CA PHE A 365 -34.86 8.18 0.63
C PHE A 365 -34.22 8.47 -0.74
N GLU A 366 -33.16 9.27 -0.72
CA GLU A 366 -32.31 9.59 -1.88
C GLU A 366 -31.15 8.60 -2.05
N ILE A 367 -31.50 7.32 -2.22
CA ILE A 367 -30.54 6.22 -2.30
C ILE A 367 -29.81 6.23 -3.65
N LEU A 368 -28.48 6.32 -3.62
CA LEU A 368 -27.62 6.49 -4.79
C LEU A 368 -27.82 5.41 -5.87
N ILE A 369 -27.99 4.14 -5.49
CA ILE A 369 -28.20 3.06 -6.46
C ILE A 369 -29.53 3.22 -7.22
N ASN A 370 -30.57 3.73 -6.57
CA ASN A 370 -31.86 3.98 -7.19
C ASN A 370 -31.80 5.22 -8.09
N LEU A 371 -31.15 6.30 -7.60
CA LEU A 371 -30.91 7.51 -8.36
C LEU A 371 -30.16 7.24 -9.67
N ARG A 372 -29.11 6.41 -9.64
CA ARG A 372 -28.37 6.00 -10.85
C ARG A 372 -29.22 5.19 -11.83
N LYS A 373 -30.10 4.33 -11.32
CA LYS A 373 -30.98 3.49 -12.13
C LYS A 373 -32.01 4.33 -12.90
N GLU A 374 -32.56 5.34 -12.24
CA GLU A 374 -33.55 6.26 -12.83
C GLU A 374 -32.91 7.36 -13.66
N ASN A 375 -31.63 7.69 -13.41
CA ASN A 375 -30.85 8.68 -14.15
C ASN A 375 -29.56 8.10 -14.77
N PRO A 376 -29.66 7.19 -15.77
CA PRO A 376 -28.48 6.56 -16.37
C PRO A 376 -27.47 7.56 -16.94
N GLY A 377 -26.21 7.45 -16.52
CA GLY A 377 -25.11 8.29 -17.01
C GLY A 377 -25.15 9.75 -16.51
N LYS A 378 -26.03 10.09 -15.56
CA LYS A 378 -26.12 11.44 -14.97
C LYS A 378 -25.35 11.58 -13.66
N ILE A 379 -25.03 10.45 -13.02
CA ILE A 379 -24.24 10.39 -11.78
C ILE A 379 -23.06 9.46 -12.02
N CYS A 380 -21.85 9.92 -11.71
CA CYS A 380 -20.62 9.13 -11.81
C CYS A 380 -20.63 7.92 -10.88
N ASN A 381 -19.78 6.92 -11.16
CA ASN A 381 -19.68 5.68 -10.39
C ASN A 381 -19.06 5.87 -9.00
N ASN A 382 -18.15 6.84 -8.84
CA ASN A 382 -17.47 7.14 -7.59
C ASN A 382 -17.58 8.66 -7.33
N PRO A 383 -18.68 9.14 -6.72
CA PRO A 383 -18.82 10.52 -6.32
C PRO A 383 -17.76 10.92 -5.30
N LEU A 384 -17.24 12.13 -5.43
CA LEU A 384 -16.28 12.72 -4.52
C LEU A 384 -16.97 13.28 -3.28
N GLN A 385 -18.13 13.92 -3.47
CA GLN A 385 -18.92 14.52 -2.40
C GLN A 385 -20.41 14.35 -2.65
N ILE A 386 -21.19 14.46 -1.57
CA ILE A 386 -22.64 14.60 -1.60
C ILE A 386 -23.01 15.94 -0.96
N GLN A 387 -23.92 16.66 -1.59
CA GLN A 387 -24.56 17.83 -1.00
C GLN A 387 -26.05 17.55 -0.87
N VAL A 388 -26.60 17.89 0.29
CA VAL A 388 -27.99 17.68 0.64
C VAL A 388 -28.60 19.00 1.08
N LEU A 389 -29.77 19.33 0.52
CA LEU A 389 -30.59 20.45 0.93
C LEU A 389 -32.04 19.99 0.98
N THR A 390 -32.87 20.68 1.74
CA THR A 390 -34.32 20.53 1.55
C THR A 390 -34.73 21.01 0.15
N THR A 391 -35.90 20.62 -0.33
CA THR A 391 -36.51 21.18 -1.56
C THR A 391 -36.76 22.69 -1.43
N GLY A 392 -36.82 23.21 -0.19
CA GLY A 392 -36.81 24.64 0.16
C GLY A 392 -35.42 25.29 0.28
N TRP A 393 -34.34 24.63 -0.14
CA TRP A 393 -32.95 25.13 -0.14
C TRP A 393 -32.33 25.39 1.23
N LEU A 394 -32.90 24.83 2.30
CA LEU A 394 -32.33 24.91 3.64
C LEU A 394 -31.30 23.79 3.87
N PRO A 395 -30.15 24.08 4.51
CA PRO A 395 -29.20 23.06 4.93
C PRO A 395 -29.79 22.10 5.96
N VAL A 396 -29.36 20.83 5.92
CA VAL A 396 -29.77 19.78 6.87
C VAL A 396 -29.63 20.24 8.32
N SER A 397 -28.52 20.88 8.69
CA SER A 397 -28.27 21.34 10.07
C SER A 397 -29.30 22.34 10.60
N SER A 398 -30.06 23.01 9.73
CA SER A 398 -31.12 23.95 10.12
C SER A 398 -32.49 23.31 10.31
N THR A 399 -32.66 22.06 9.88
CA THR A 399 -33.95 21.33 9.95
C THR A 399 -34.18 20.72 11.34
N GLY A 400 -33.10 20.31 12.02
CA GLY A 400 -33.20 19.56 13.27
C GLY A 400 -33.56 18.08 13.09
N ASP A 401 -33.63 17.60 11.85
CA ASP A 401 -33.90 16.19 11.55
C ASP A 401 -32.65 15.33 11.84
N ILE A 402 -32.90 14.12 12.33
CA ILE A 402 -31.88 13.09 12.59
C ILE A 402 -31.67 12.32 11.29
N ILE A 403 -30.47 12.43 10.73
CA ILE A 403 -30.13 11.81 9.45
C ILE A 403 -29.49 10.45 9.69
N ASP A 404 -30.04 9.40 9.06
CA ASP A 404 -29.52 8.03 9.18
C ASP A 404 -28.27 7.83 8.33
N THR A 405 -28.25 8.38 7.11
CA THR A 405 -27.14 8.24 6.17
C THR A 405 -27.03 9.48 5.29
N SER A 406 -25.80 9.96 5.06
CA SER A 406 -25.49 11.04 4.11
C SER A 406 -24.04 10.89 3.64
N ASP A 407 -23.81 10.02 2.66
CA ASP A 407 -22.49 9.71 2.15
C ASP A 407 -22.50 9.41 0.64
N THR A 408 -21.32 9.28 0.04
CA THR A 408 -21.14 9.06 -1.40
C THR A 408 -21.31 7.60 -1.84
N GLU A 409 -21.52 6.67 -0.91
CA GLU A 409 -21.68 5.23 -1.19
C GLU A 409 -23.15 4.84 -1.25
N LYS A 410 -23.94 5.32 -0.29
CA LYS A 410 -25.35 5.00 -0.12
C LYS A 410 -26.28 6.12 -0.58
N GLY A 411 -25.83 7.37 -0.57
CA GLY A 411 -26.66 8.54 -0.84
C GLY A 411 -27.17 9.17 0.46
N PHE A 412 -28.46 9.53 0.51
CA PHE A 412 -29.07 10.16 1.68
C PHE A 412 -30.32 9.42 2.14
N ILE A 413 -30.47 9.28 3.46
CA ILE A 413 -31.58 8.59 4.11
C ILE A 413 -32.00 9.37 5.35
N CYS A 414 -33.24 9.83 5.36
CA CYS A 414 -33.95 10.28 6.56
C CYS A 414 -35.10 9.33 6.84
N LYS A 415 -35.24 8.82 8.09
CA LYS A 415 -36.35 7.93 8.47
C LYS A 415 -37.27 8.61 9.47
N HIS A 416 -38.58 8.43 9.29
CA HIS A 416 -39.59 8.88 10.26
C HIS A 416 -39.42 8.24 11.64
N SER A 417 -38.95 7.00 11.70
CA SER A 417 -38.72 6.29 12.97
C SER A 417 -37.67 6.93 13.86
N ASP A 418 -36.75 7.70 13.27
CA ASP A 418 -35.58 8.21 13.95
C ASP A 418 -35.82 9.64 14.47
N GLN A 419 -36.91 10.28 14.04
CA GLN A 419 -37.23 11.67 14.40
C GLN A 419 -37.89 11.79 15.77
N ILE A 420 -37.49 12.80 16.55
CA ILE A 420 -38.01 13.00 17.92
C ILE A 420 -39.43 13.59 17.92
N LYS A 421 -39.78 14.46 16.94
CA LYS A 421 -41.05 15.22 16.94
C LYS A 421 -41.71 15.41 15.58
N GLY A 422 -41.21 14.78 14.51
CA GLY A 422 -41.61 15.17 13.16
C GLY A 422 -41.56 14.05 12.13
N ARG A 423 -42.11 14.36 10.96
CA ARG A 423 -41.72 13.68 9.72
C ARG A 423 -40.39 14.26 9.25
N CYS A 424 -39.69 13.53 8.38
CA CYS A 424 -38.53 14.05 7.70
C CYS A 424 -38.95 15.27 6.89
N SER A 425 -38.04 16.23 6.77
CA SER A 425 -38.13 17.23 5.73
C SER A 425 -38.00 16.56 4.36
N ASP A 426 -38.40 17.28 3.34
CA ASP A 426 -38.31 16.87 1.94
C ASP A 426 -36.95 17.30 1.40
N TYR A 427 -36.09 16.34 1.03
CA TYR A 427 -34.71 16.57 0.65
C TYR A 427 -34.42 16.25 -0.81
N GLN A 428 -33.42 16.94 -1.32
CA GLN A 428 -32.82 16.70 -2.62
C GLN A 428 -31.30 16.58 -2.43
N VAL A 429 -30.68 15.76 -3.28
CA VAL A 429 -29.24 15.52 -3.27
C VAL A 429 -28.60 15.86 -4.59
N ARG A 430 -27.34 16.25 -4.55
CA ARG A 430 -26.47 16.23 -5.72
C ARG A 430 -25.10 15.71 -5.36
N PHE A 431 -24.37 15.28 -6.36
CA PHE A 431 -23.09 14.63 -6.20
C PHE A 431 -22.01 15.42 -6.92
N GLU A 432 -20.84 15.57 -6.30
CA GLU A 432 -19.68 16.06 -7.01
C GLU A 432 -19.00 14.88 -7.68
N CYS A 433 -18.83 14.96 -9.00
CA CYS A 433 -18.23 13.91 -9.79
C CYS A 433 -16.81 14.26 -10.21
N PRO A 434 -15.93 13.26 -10.36
CA PRO A 434 -14.56 13.50 -10.81
C PRO A 434 -14.53 14.16 -12.19
N ILE A 435 -13.46 14.91 -12.45
CA ILE A 435 -13.35 15.77 -13.63
C ILE A 435 -13.55 15.04 -14.96
N ASP A 436 -13.20 13.75 -15.04
CA ASP A 436 -13.36 12.93 -16.24
C ASP A 436 -14.83 12.70 -16.63
N PHE A 437 -15.73 12.71 -15.66
CA PHE A 437 -17.18 12.63 -15.84
C PHE A 437 -17.80 13.93 -16.37
N CYS A 438 -17.16 15.08 -16.14
CA CYS A 438 -17.77 16.39 -16.38
C CYS A 438 -18.03 16.69 -17.85
N PRO A 439 -19.14 17.35 -18.24
CA PRO A 439 -19.38 17.69 -19.64
C PRO A 439 -18.23 18.50 -20.28
N PRO A 440 -17.89 18.27 -21.57
CA PRO A 440 -16.86 19.06 -22.27
C PRO A 440 -17.17 20.57 -22.30
N SER A 441 -18.45 20.96 -22.26
CA SER A 441 -18.87 22.36 -22.20
C SER A 441 -18.50 23.07 -20.89
N GLN A 442 -18.13 22.33 -19.84
CA GLN A 442 -17.62 22.86 -18.57
C GLN A 442 -16.08 22.81 -18.48
N ARG A 443 -15.40 22.40 -19.56
CA ARG A 443 -13.94 22.27 -19.62
C ARG A 443 -13.38 22.99 -20.85
N CYS A 444 -12.65 24.07 -20.64
CA CYS A 444 -11.85 24.71 -21.69
C CYS A 444 -10.38 24.75 -21.31
N MET A 445 -9.55 24.76 -22.34
CA MET A 445 -8.11 24.83 -22.24
C MET A 445 -7.66 26.24 -22.54
N THR A 446 -6.80 26.81 -21.69
CA THR A 446 -6.15 28.11 -21.98
C THR A 446 -5.14 27.96 -23.13
N ASP A 447 -4.64 29.09 -23.63
CA ASP A 447 -3.42 29.09 -24.44
C ASP A 447 -2.21 28.60 -23.61
N TRP A 448 -1.10 28.33 -24.31
CA TRP A 448 0.17 27.98 -23.70
C TRP A 448 0.86 29.21 -23.10
N PHE A 449 1.44 29.08 -21.92
CA PHE A 449 2.21 30.15 -21.27
C PHE A 449 3.66 29.71 -21.03
N ASN A 450 4.58 30.63 -21.32
CA ASN A 450 6.02 30.50 -21.07
C ASN A 450 6.49 31.83 -20.47
N ARG A 451 7.26 31.79 -19.38
CA ARG A 451 7.67 32.98 -18.63
C ARG A 451 9.19 33.15 -18.59
N ASP A 452 9.94 32.10 -18.35
CA ASP A 452 11.39 32.13 -18.27
C ASP A 452 12.05 31.13 -19.22
N ASP A 453 13.37 31.27 -19.38
CA ASP A 453 14.19 30.30 -20.09
C ASP A 453 14.94 29.45 -19.06
N SER A 454 15.18 28.19 -19.37
CA SER A 454 15.82 27.18 -18.52
C SER A 454 17.29 27.49 -18.16
N THR A 455 17.55 28.52 -17.35
CA THR A 455 18.91 28.95 -16.95
C THR A 455 19.16 28.82 -15.45
N GLY A 456 20.37 28.40 -15.10
CA GLY A 456 20.83 28.31 -13.70
C GLY A 456 20.13 27.21 -12.88
N LYS A 457 18.97 27.53 -12.29
CA LYS A 457 18.27 26.71 -11.28
C LYS A 457 17.13 25.83 -11.82
N GLY A 458 16.79 25.94 -13.10
CA GLY A 458 15.66 25.24 -13.72
C GLY A 458 14.84 26.18 -14.59
N ASP A 459 13.64 25.75 -14.96
CA ASP A 459 12.64 26.52 -15.72
C ASP A 459 11.33 26.52 -14.94
N PHE A 460 10.66 27.68 -14.79
CA PHE A 460 9.66 27.88 -13.74
C PHE A 460 8.44 28.72 -14.16
N GLU A 461 7.35 28.05 -14.52
CA GLU A 461 6.08 28.72 -14.77
C GLU A 461 5.19 28.75 -13.52
N ILE A 462 5.50 29.67 -12.60
CA ILE A 462 4.77 29.83 -11.34
C ILE A 462 3.39 30.49 -11.58
N LEU A 463 2.31 29.81 -11.19
CA LEU A 463 0.91 30.22 -11.44
C LEU A 463 0.59 31.66 -11.01
N ILE A 464 1.06 32.09 -9.83
CA ILE A 464 0.82 33.45 -9.31
C ILE A 464 1.46 34.50 -10.25
N GLU A 465 2.64 34.20 -10.77
CA GLU A 465 3.39 35.10 -11.63
C GLU A 465 2.80 35.11 -13.04
N LEU A 466 2.46 33.94 -13.58
CA LEU A 466 1.74 33.84 -14.84
C LEU A 466 0.41 34.59 -14.82
N ARG A 467 -0.33 34.56 -13.71
CA ARG A 467 -1.60 35.32 -13.56
C ARG A 467 -1.38 36.83 -13.50
N LYS A 468 -0.27 37.28 -12.92
CA LYS A 468 0.10 38.71 -12.92
C LYS A 468 0.44 39.18 -14.33
N GLU A 469 1.12 38.36 -15.12
CA GLU A 469 1.54 38.68 -16.49
C GLU A 469 0.43 38.46 -17.53
N ASN A 470 -0.54 37.58 -17.23
CA ASN A 470 -1.65 37.21 -18.11
C ASN A 470 -3.02 37.39 -17.42
N PRO A 471 -3.39 38.62 -17.02
CA PRO A 471 -4.61 38.88 -16.28
C PRO A 471 -5.85 38.48 -17.09
N GLY A 472 -6.76 37.72 -16.45
CA GLY A 472 -8.01 37.25 -17.07
C GLY A 472 -7.84 36.12 -18.09
N LYS A 473 -6.61 35.75 -18.47
CA LYS A 473 -6.34 34.61 -19.37
C LYS A 473 -6.14 33.30 -18.62
N ILE A 474 -5.72 33.39 -17.36
CA ILE A 474 -5.60 32.25 -16.45
C ILE A 474 -6.62 32.41 -15.33
N CYS A 475 -7.42 31.38 -15.22
CA CYS A 475 -8.42 31.16 -14.23
C CYS A 475 -7.87 31.22 -12.78
N ASN A 476 -8.70 31.62 -11.80
CA ASN A 476 -8.27 31.76 -10.41
C ASN A 476 -7.88 30.43 -9.75
N ASN A 477 -8.59 29.35 -10.07
CA ASN A 477 -8.43 28.00 -9.53
C ASN A 477 -8.42 26.98 -10.67
N PRO A 478 -7.28 26.81 -11.37
CA PRO A 478 -7.20 25.89 -12.49
C PRO A 478 -7.32 24.42 -12.05
N LEU A 479 -8.06 23.61 -12.81
CA LEU A 479 -8.42 22.22 -12.44
C LEU A 479 -7.34 21.20 -12.81
N GLN A 480 -6.51 21.47 -13.81
CA GLN A 480 -5.43 20.59 -14.27
C GLN A 480 -4.30 21.41 -14.91
N ILE A 481 -3.10 20.84 -14.97
CA ILE A 481 -1.93 21.38 -15.66
C ILE A 481 -1.46 20.42 -16.79
N GLN A 482 -1.05 20.95 -17.94
CA GLN A 482 -0.29 20.24 -18.97
C GLN A 482 1.05 20.91 -19.18
N VAL A 483 2.09 20.12 -19.44
CA VAL A 483 3.46 20.61 -19.61
C VAL A 483 4.05 20.08 -20.91
N LEU A 484 4.71 20.94 -21.68
CA LEU A 484 5.38 20.61 -22.93
C LEU A 484 6.81 21.18 -22.92
N THR A 485 7.78 20.43 -23.44
CA THR A 485 9.13 20.96 -23.71
C THR A 485 9.34 21.23 -25.19
N THR A 486 10.03 22.31 -25.55
CA THR A 486 10.35 22.60 -26.95
C THR A 486 11.71 22.02 -27.35
N GLY A 487 11.82 20.69 -27.36
CA GLY A 487 13.07 20.02 -27.73
C GLY A 487 12.89 18.54 -28.08
N GLY A 488 12.78 18.24 -29.38
CA GLY A 488 12.89 16.88 -29.93
C GLY A 488 11.56 16.15 -30.20
N ASN A 489 11.41 15.58 -31.40
CA ASN A 489 10.25 14.81 -31.86
C ASN A 489 9.78 13.75 -30.85
N LEU A 490 8.75 14.07 -30.06
CA LEU A 490 7.91 13.09 -29.38
C LEU A 490 6.45 13.52 -29.48
N SER A 491 5.72 12.85 -30.37
CA SER A 491 4.28 12.83 -30.45
C SER A 491 3.69 12.09 -29.25
N ARG A 492 3.68 12.70 -28.06
CA ARG A 492 2.79 12.35 -26.94
C ARG A 492 2.86 13.39 -25.81
N PRO A 493 1.77 14.10 -25.48
CA PRO A 493 1.71 14.94 -24.28
C PRO A 493 1.92 14.08 -23.04
N LEU A 494 2.77 14.53 -22.10
CA LEU A 494 2.78 14.00 -20.75
C LEU A 494 1.51 14.48 -20.04
N GLU A 495 0.48 13.63 -20.01
CA GLU A 495 -0.67 13.83 -19.13
C GLU A 495 -0.27 13.49 -17.69
N THR A 496 0.28 14.46 -16.99
CA THR A 496 0.37 14.41 -15.52
C THR A 496 -0.94 14.91 -14.93
N SER A 497 -1.83 13.99 -14.59
CA SER A 497 -2.85 14.29 -13.58
C SER A 497 -2.13 14.62 -12.27
N LEU A 498 -2.48 15.73 -11.63
CA LEU A 498 -1.95 16.15 -10.32
C LEU A 498 -2.13 15.08 -9.23
N THR A 499 -2.98 14.08 -9.45
CA THR A 499 -3.14 12.92 -8.57
C THR A 499 -1.97 11.92 -8.57
N ARG A 500 -1.05 11.96 -9.55
CA ARG A 500 0.02 10.94 -9.69
C ARG A 500 1.40 11.34 -9.19
N LEU A 501 1.59 12.55 -8.68
CA LEU A 501 2.90 13.03 -8.20
C LEU A 501 3.19 12.67 -6.73
N THR A 502 2.26 12.06 -6.00
CA THR A 502 2.48 11.61 -4.61
C THR A 502 2.72 10.10 -4.44
N GLN A 503 2.65 9.28 -5.51
CA GLN A 503 2.70 7.81 -5.34
C GLN A 503 3.56 7.01 -6.35
N ARG A 504 4.45 7.63 -7.13
CA ARG A 504 5.46 6.86 -7.90
C ARG A 504 6.88 7.34 -7.65
N LYS A 505 7.60 6.65 -6.76
CA LYS A 505 9.07 6.60 -6.78
C LYS A 505 9.51 5.68 -7.92
N ASP A 506 9.30 6.12 -9.17
CA ASP A 506 9.90 5.44 -10.31
C ASP A 506 11.27 6.05 -10.57
N SER A 507 12.33 5.30 -10.23
CA SER A 507 13.73 5.65 -10.46
C SER A 507 14.08 5.86 -11.94
N SER A 508 13.15 5.55 -12.85
CA SER A 508 13.27 5.77 -14.29
C SER A 508 13.00 7.22 -14.71
N VAL A 509 12.33 8.03 -13.87
CA VAL A 509 12.04 9.45 -14.16
C VAL A 509 13.20 10.37 -13.74
N LYS A 510 13.96 10.01 -12.70
CA LYS A 510 15.15 10.77 -12.27
C LYS A 510 16.26 10.81 -13.32
N THR A 511 16.29 9.85 -14.25
CA THR A 511 17.31 9.76 -15.29
C THR A 511 16.92 10.50 -16.57
N LEU A 512 15.63 10.83 -16.78
CA LEU A 512 15.19 11.58 -17.96
C LEU A 512 15.36 13.11 -17.82
N ILE A 513 15.47 13.63 -16.60
CA ILE A 513 15.68 15.07 -16.32
C ILE A 513 17.19 15.44 -16.30
N ARG A 514 18.09 14.48 -16.53
CA ARG A 514 19.55 14.71 -16.48
C ARG A 514 20.25 14.90 -17.83
N GLN A 515 19.52 15.00 -18.94
CA GLN A 515 20.12 15.31 -20.23
C GLN A 515 19.35 16.41 -20.97
N LYS A 516 19.94 17.61 -20.93
CA LYS A 516 19.75 18.75 -21.86
C LYS A 516 18.41 18.77 -22.62
N ALA A 517 17.45 19.59 -22.17
CA ALA A 517 16.34 20.03 -23.00
C ALA A 517 15.87 21.43 -22.57
N ASP A 518 15.68 22.28 -23.57
CA ASP A 518 15.30 23.68 -23.52
C ASP A 518 13.77 23.86 -23.34
N VAL A 519 13.41 24.84 -22.49
CA VAL A 519 12.09 25.48 -22.31
C VAL A 519 10.90 24.57 -21.89
N LEU A 520 10.24 24.94 -20.79
CA LEU A 520 9.07 24.34 -20.17
C LEU A 520 7.86 25.24 -20.46
N ILE A 521 6.77 24.66 -20.96
CA ILE A 521 5.55 25.41 -21.32
C ILE A 521 4.37 24.79 -20.58
N ILE A 522 3.63 25.60 -19.84
CA ILE A 522 2.55 25.15 -18.95
C ILE A 522 1.18 25.62 -19.44
N LYS A 523 0.15 24.78 -19.27
CA LYS A 523 -1.25 25.03 -19.63
C LYS A 523 -2.19 24.63 -18.51
N PHE A 524 -3.26 25.37 -18.29
CA PHE A 524 -4.24 25.09 -17.25
C PHE A 524 -5.65 24.81 -17.81
N ALA A 525 -6.44 23.94 -17.15
CA ALA A 525 -7.82 23.62 -17.56
C ALA A 525 -8.86 24.29 -16.64
N SER A 526 -9.76 25.10 -17.23
CA SER A 526 -11.02 25.76 -16.74
C SER A 526 -11.22 26.14 -15.26
N CYS A 527 -12.31 26.86 -14.95
CA CYS A 527 -12.51 27.58 -13.69
C CYS A 527 -13.84 27.29 -13.01
N VAL A 528 -13.83 27.11 -11.68
CA VAL A 528 -15.04 27.17 -10.84
C VAL A 528 -15.10 28.53 -10.14
N LEU A 529 -16.25 29.19 -10.21
CA LEU A 529 -16.59 30.32 -9.36
C LEU A 529 -16.78 29.81 -7.93
N SER A 530 -15.72 29.85 -7.12
CA SER A 530 -15.81 29.63 -5.68
C SER A 530 -15.11 30.79 -4.95
N THR A 531 -15.85 31.42 -4.04
CA THR A 531 -15.47 32.62 -3.27
C THR A 531 -14.61 32.30 -2.05
N SER A 532 -13.55 31.52 -2.22
CA SER A 532 -12.64 31.20 -1.12
C SER A 532 -11.21 31.27 -1.61
N ALA A 533 -10.47 32.26 -1.11
CA ALA A 533 -9.06 32.45 -1.42
C ALA A 533 -8.24 31.34 -0.76
N LEU A 534 -7.53 30.54 -1.56
CA LEU A 534 -6.46 29.67 -1.07
C LEU A 534 -5.13 30.16 -1.61
N HIS A 535 -4.20 30.43 -0.69
CA HIS A 535 -2.78 30.61 -1.00
C HIS A 535 -2.19 29.22 -1.27
N LEU A 536 -1.67 28.98 -2.48
CA LEU A 536 -0.88 27.80 -2.78
C LEU A 536 0.60 28.17 -2.66
N GLN A 537 1.27 27.65 -1.65
CA GLN A 537 2.73 27.74 -1.49
C GLN A 537 3.30 26.37 -1.86
N VAL A 538 3.93 26.26 -3.02
CA VAL A 538 4.63 25.04 -3.44
C VAL A 538 6.03 25.10 -2.84
N ILE A 539 6.27 24.33 -1.78
CA ILE A 539 7.60 24.08 -1.23
C ILE A 539 8.10 22.76 -1.83
N ILE A 540 9.11 22.84 -2.68
CA ILE A 540 9.86 21.65 -3.13
C ILE A 540 11.03 21.50 -2.15
N HIS A 541 11.03 20.41 -1.39
CA HIS A 541 12.19 20.04 -0.57
C HIS A 541 13.34 19.58 -1.48
N TYR A 542 14.51 20.15 -1.22
CA TYR A 542 15.78 19.88 -1.90
C TYR A 542 16.29 18.46 -1.72
#